data_AF-A0A2N5ICD8-F1
#
_entry.id   AF-A0A2N5ICD8-F1
#
_cell.length_a   1.000
_cell.length_b   1.000
_cell.length_c   1.000
_cell.angle_alpha   90.00
_cell.angle_beta   90.00
_cell.angle_gamma   90.00
#
_symmetry.space_group_name_H-M   'P 1'
#
loop_
_entity.id
_entity.type
_entity.pdbx_description
1 polymer ?
#
loop_
_entity_poly.entity_id
_entity_poly.type
_entity_poly.pdbx_seq_one_letter_code
_entity_poly.pdbx_strand_id
1 'polypeptide(L)' 'MEQFRKGDFVWFTYETKEVYPGRIVDIVKDDYMVEICINKKKSSGNELEVIKGKKHQLQIRVLGL' A
#
# COMPACT_ATOMS: atom_id res chain seq x y z
N MET A 1 4.99 -16.55 8.06
CA MET A 1 3.60 -16.05 8.06
C MET A 1 3.51 -14.88 7.10
N GLU A 2 2.62 -14.93 6.10
CA GLU A 2 2.35 -13.76 5.26
C GLU A 2 1.66 -12.70 6.13
N GLN A 3 2.31 -11.54 6.32
CA GLN A 3 1.85 -10.47 7.23
C GLN A 3 0.64 -9.69 6.70
N PHE A 4 0.22 -9.91 5.45
CA PHE A 4 -0.91 -9.24 4.80
C PHE A 4 -1.32 -9.99 3.53
N ARG A 5 -2.54 -9.74 3.04
CA ARG A 5 -3.15 -10.35 1.84
C ARG A 5 -3.89 -9.31 0.99
N LYS A 6 -4.20 -9.69 -0.26
CA LYS A 6 -5.06 -8.91 -1.15
C LYS A 6 -6.39 -8.59 -0.45
N GLY A 7 -6.77 -7.32 -0.48
CA GLY A 7 -7.99 -6.80 0.15
C GLY A 7 -7.79 -6.25 1.56
N ASP A 8 -6.65 -6.47 2.21
CA ASP A 8 -6.37 -5.90 3.53
C ASP A 8 -6.26 -4.37 3.47
N PHE A 9 -6.81 -3.71 4.48
CA PHE A 9 -6.57 -2.30 4.74
C PHE A 9 -5.25 -2.13 5.49
N VAL A 10 -4.41 -1.25 4.99
CA VAL A 10 -3.05 -1.07 5.48
C VAL A 10 -2.67 0.38 5.61
N TRP A 11 -1.77 0.67 6.54
CA TRP A 11 -0.94 1.87 6.50
C TRP A 11 0.38 1.48 5.85
N PHE A 12 0.82 2.23 4.84
CA PHE A 12 2.14 2.01 4.25
C PHE A 12 2.92 3.32 4.15
N THR A 13 4.24 3.20 4.20
CA THR A 13 5.18 4.28 3.88
C THR A 13 6.05 3.87 2.71
N TYR A 14 6.33 4.82 1.82
CA TYR A 14 7.18 4.66 0.65
C TYR A 14 8.00 5.94 0.46
N GLU A 15 9.32 5.81 0.26
CA GLU A 15 10.33 6.86 -0.04
C GLU A 15 10.28 8.17 0.80
N THR A 16 9.18 8.92 0.77
CA THR A 16 8.95 10.20 1.47
C THR A 16 8.64 10.06 2.97
N LYS A 17 8.56 8.83 3.50
CA LYS A 17 8.13 8.50 4.89
C LYS A 17 6.71 8.96 5.25
N GLU A 18 5.95 9.49 4.30
CA GLU A 18 4.53 9.80 4.53
C GLU A 18 3.74 8.49 4.67
N VAL A 19 2.82 8.48 5.64
CA VAL A 19 1.96 7.34 5.93
C VAL A 19 0.66 7.52 5.17
N TYR A 20 0.38 6.61 4.27
CA TYR A 20 -0.84 6.61 3.47
C TYR A 20 -1.73 5.42 3.88
N PRO A 21 -3.02 5.66 4.19
CA PRO A 21 -3.98 4.57 4.25
C PRO A 21 -4.25 4.06 2.84
N GLY A 22 -4.23 2.75 2.68
CA GLY A 22 -4.46 2.12 1.39
C GLY A 22 -5.05 0.73 1.52
N ARG A 23 -5.36 0.14 0.38
CA ARG A 23 -5.83 -1.24 0.28
C ARG A 23 -4.93 -2.03 -0.66
N ILE A 24 -4.50 -3.21 -0.23
CA ILE A 24 -3.71 -4.09 -1.09
C ILE A 24 -4.61 -4.59 -2.22
N VAL A 25 -4.24 -4.27 -3.46
CA VAL A 25 -4.97 -4.71 -4.64
C VAL A 25 -4.33 -5.92 -5.31
N ASP A 26 -3.02 -6.09 -5.15
CA ASP A 26 -2.34 -7.28 -5.65
C ASP A 26 -1.01 -7.58 -4.93
N ILE A 27 -0.60 -8.85 -4.98
CA ILE A 27 0.68 -9.33 -4.43
C ILE A 27 1.29 -10.29 -5.44
N VAL A 28 2.37 -9.85 -6.08
CA VAL A 28 3.11 -10.67 -7.05
C VAL A 28 4.24 -11.37 -6.30
N LYS A 29 4.11 -12.68 -6.11
CA LYS A 29 5.01 -13.47 -5.25
C LYS A 29 6.40 -13.69 -5.86
N ASP A 30 6.50 -13.76 -7.19
CA ASP A 30 7.77 -14.08 -7.87
C ASP A 30 8.84 -12.98 -7.74
N ASP A 31 8.44 -11.71 -7.58
CA ASP A 31 9.34 -10.56 -7.36
C ASP A 31 9.06 -9.82 -6.04
N TYR A 32 8.24 -10.44 -5.17
CA TYR A 32 7.75 -9.85 -3.92
C TYR A 32 7.27 -8.40 -4.08
N MET A 33 6.56 -8.12 -5.17
CA MET A 33 5.98 -6.81 -5.46
C MET A 33 4.60 -6.70 -4.84
N VAL A 34 4.28 -5.55 -4.27
CA VAL A 34 2.97 -5.25 -3.70
C VAL A 34 2.40 -4.04 -4.41
N GLU A 35 1.13 -4.13 -4.77
CA GLU A 35 0.36 -3.03 -5.32
C GLU A 35 -0.67 -2.57 -4.27
N ILE A 36 -0.62 -1.28 -3.95
CA ILE A 36 -1.47 -0.65 -2.93
C ILE A 36 -2.22 0.50 -3.60
N CYS A 37 -3.54 0.45 -3.55
CA CYS A 37 -4.39 1.55 -3.98
C CYS A 37 -4.62 2.50 -2.80
N ILE A 38 -4.40 3.79 -3.05
CA ILE A 38 -4.40 4.84 -2.03
C ILE A 38 -5.30 5.97 -2.51
N ASN A 39 -5.92 6.67 -1.56
CA ASN A 39 -6.66 7.89 -1.85
C ASN A 39 -5.84 9.09 -1.39
N LYS A 40 -5.24 9.81 -2.34
CA LYS A 40 -4.40 10.97 -2.06
C LYS A 40 -5.23 12.24 -2.20
N LYS A 41 -5.30 13.01 -1.12
CA LYS A 41 -5.97 14.32 -1.13
C LYS A 41 -5.03 15.35 -1.75
N LYS A 42 -5.38 15.86 -2.94
CA LYS A 42 -4.70 16.96 -3.61
C LYS A 42 -5.56 18.24 -3.54
N SER A 43 -4.97 19.37 -3.90
CA SER A 43 -5.66 20.67 -3.93
C SER A 43 -6.87 20.69 -4.87
N SER A 44 -6.90 19.81 -5.88
CA SER A 44 -8.00 19.65 -6.84
C SER A 44 -9.06 18.61 -6.44
N GLY A 45 -8.88 17.90 -5.31
CA GLY A 45 -9.78 16.84 -4.87
C GLY A 45 -9.07 15.56 -4.46
N ASN A 46 -9.85 14.50 -4.27
CA ASN A 46 -9.36 13.16 -3.95
C ASN A 46 -8.97 12.43 -5.24
N GLU A 47 -7.73 11.95 -5.34
CA GLU A 47 -7.23 11.18 -6.47
C GLU A 47 -6.85 9.76 -6.01
N LEU A 48 -7.30 8.76 -6.77
CA LEU A 48 -6.87 7.38 -6.56
C LEU A 48 -5.52 7.17 -7.25
N GLU A 49 -4.55 6.68 -6.48
CA GLU A 49 -3.21 6.38 -6.96
C GLU A 49 -2.87 4.93 -6.62
N VAL A 50 -2.22 4.22 -7.54
CA VAL A 50 -1.73 2.86 -7.30
C VAL A 50 -0.22 2.92 -7.15
N ILE A 51 0.25 2.59 -5.96
CA ILE A 51 1.68 2.48 -5.67
C ILE A 51 2.10 1.03 -5.84
N LYS A 52 3.15 0.83 -6.63
CA LYS A 52 3.76 -0.47 -6.88
C LYS A 52 5.21 -0.44 -6.39
N GLY A 53 5.57 -1.34 -5.49
CA GLY A 53 6.92 -1.39 -4.94
C GLY A 53 7.29 -2.76 -4.41
N LYS A 54 8.59 -2.99 -4.18
CA LYS A 54 9.05 -4.24 -3.57
C LYS A 54 8.65 -4.24 -2.10
N LYS A 55 8.23 -5.39 -1.60
CA LYS A 55 7.79 -5.57 -0.20
C LYS A 55 8.80 -5.07 0.83
N HIS A 56 10.11 -5.21 0.58
CA HIS A 56 11.14 -4.75 1.51
C HIS A 56 11.34 -3.23 1.49
N GLN A 57 10.90 -2.55 0.42
CA GLN A 57 10.90 -1.09 0.32
C GLN A 57 9.64 -0.47 0.95
N LEU A 58 8.56 -1.26 1.06
CA LEU A 58 7.26 -0.83 1.58
C LEU A 58 7.14 -1.25 3.04
N GLN A 59 7.02 -0.30 3.97
CA GLN A 59 6.71 -0.63 5.37
C GLN A 59 5.19 -0.71 5.54
N ILE A 60 4.63 -1.90 5.34
CA ILE A 60 3.18 -2.15 5.38
C ILE A 60 2.77 -2.61 6.77
N ARG A 61 1.77 -1.96 7.37
CA ARG A 61 1.11 -2.37 8.61
C ARG A 61 -0.37 -2.61 8.37
N VAL A 62 -0.85 -3.82 8.65
CA VAL A 62 -2.28 -4.14 8.58
C VAL A 62 -3.01 -3.45 9.72
N LEU A 63 -4.08 -2.73 9.39
CA LEU A 63 -5.03 -2.28 10.38
C LEU A 63 -5.97 -3.46 10.63
N GLY A 64 -5.83 -4.10 11.79
CA GLY A 64 -6.78 -5.12 12.23
C GLY A 64 -8.19 -4.52 12.26
N LEU A 65 -9.18 -5.32 11.83
CA LEU A 65 -10.59 -5.06 12.10
C LEU A 65 -10.87 -5.27 13.60
#